data_AF-A0A4S8PVW3-F1
#
_entry.id   AF-A0A4S8PVW3-F1
#
_cell.length_a   1.000
_cell.length_b   1.000
_cell.length_c   1.000
_cell.angle_alpha   90.00
_cell.angle_beta   90.00
_cell.angle_gamma   90.00
#
_symmetry.space_group_name_H-M   'P 1'
#
loop_
_entity.id
_entity.type
_entity.pdbx_description
1 polymer ?
#
loop_
_entity_poly.entity_id
_entity_poly.type
_entity_poly.pdbx_seq_one_letter_code
_entity_poly.pdbx_strand_id
1 'polypeptide(L)'
;MSTLRESVLSLDVGDPEVAIAVHALLGDDPELLSQASEPPRSYGSLGPWVKANFLSADGPFFGLAEHAPQAALGDAFDERVDRLLRLLVIRPRMEADLKALSRIEDADLEPILTVLTEAGVVRADVNPLEPDAPFWTLDHRLVRFHYAMMTEHLERWRRGYITDKLWRMTSARFNRYVCRPEFTKLAREWALGDPAAAETTRIVVPDPRFRQLRTLEVAAWSEKGELVALGTVRWGITMREKQLQRMRHVRRLLDAESVRMYCIAPRVDPAIAADEAPELFRVGPAHLLRAV
;
A
#
# COMPACT_ATOMS: atom_id res chain seq x y z
N MET A 1 -21.43 -2.65 0.55
CA MET A 1 -20.82 -3.14 1.81
C MET A 1 -19.33 -3.26 1.57
N SER A 2 -18.51 -2.77 2.50
CA SER A 2 -17.09 -2.58 2.25
C SER A 2 -16.34 -3.87 2.60
N THR A 3 -16.05 -4.66 1.55
CA THR A 3 -15.54 -6.04 1.66
C THR A 3 -14.18 -6.10 2.34
N LEU A 4 -13.35 -5.07 2.19
CA LEU A 4 -12.00 -5.08 2.73
C LEU A 4 -11.98 -4.76 4.22
N ARG A 5 -12.74 -3.76 4.67
CA ARG A 5 -12.93 -3.49 6.10
C ARG A 5 -13.48 -4.72 6.84
N GLU A 6 -14.53 -5.34 6.29
CA GLU A 6 -15.15 -6.54 6.88
C GLU A 6 -14.15 -7.70 6.95
N SER A 7 -13.33 -7.87 5.92
CA SER A 7 -12.22 -8.82 5.85
C SER A 7 -11.12 -8.57 6.90
N VAL A 8 -10.82 -7.31 7.24
CA VAL A 8 -9.87 -7.00 8.34
C VAL A 8 -10.50 -7.27 9.71
N LEU A 9 -11.78 -6.95 9.89
CA LEU A 9 -12.49 -7.14 11.16
C LEU A 9 -12.71 -8.63 11.49
N SER A 10 -12.80 -9.50 10.48
CA SER A 10 -12.95 -10.95 10.70
C SER A 10 -11.75 -11.61 11.38
N LEU A 11 -10.59 -10.94 11.42
CA LEU A 11 -9.39 -11.41 12.11
C LEU A 11 -9.51 -11.41 13.64
N ASP A 12 -10.52 -10.72 14.20
CA ASP A 12 -10.74 -10.57 15.64
C ASP A 12 -9.50 -10.02 16.41
N VAL A 13 -8.75 -9.13 15.76
CA VAL A 13 -7.59 -8.47 16.37
C VAL A 13 -7.98 -7.10 16.92
N GLY A 14 -7.91 -6.95 18.24
CA GLY A 14 -8.41 -5.75 18.93
C GLY A 14 -7.61 -4.46 18.69
N ASP A 15 -6.32 -4.53 18.35
CA ASP A 15 -5.50 -3.37 17.99
C ASP A 15 -5.64 -3.08 16.47
N PRO A 16 -6.21 -1.93 16.06
CA PRO A 16 -6.42 -1.62 14.65
C PRO A 16 -5.14 -1.54 13.81
N GLU A 17 -4.01 -1.12 14.38
CA GLU A 17 -2.74 -1.12 13.66
C GLU A 17 -2.24 -2.55 13.42
N VAL A 18 -2.44 -3.44 14.40
CA VAL A 18 -2.06 -4.83 14.24
C VAL A 18 -2.99 -5.56 13.27
N ALA A 19 -4.30 -5.37 13.37
CA ALA A 19 -5.28 -5.99 12.47
C ALA A 19 -4.95 -5.71 11.00
N ILE A 20 -4.70 -4.45 10.66
CA ILE A 20 -4.33 -4.03 9.30
C ILE A 20 -2.98 -4.63 8.88
N ALA A 21 -2.00 -4.73 9.80
CA ALA A 21 -0.70 -5.29 9.48
C ALA A 21 -0.73 -6.81 9.25
N VAL A 22 -1.53 -7.53 10.04
CA VAL A 22 -1.75 -8.98 9.88
C VAL A 22 -2.51 -9.24 8.59
N HIS A 23 -3.58 -8.48 8.32
CA HIS A 23 -4.32 -8.55 7.05
C HIS A 23 -3.44 -8.23 5.83
N ALA A 24 -2.53 -7.28 5.95
CA ALA A 24 -1.58 -6.96 4.87
C ALA A 24 -0.73 -8.17 4.44
N LEU A 25 -0.49 -9.12 5.35
CA LEU A 25 0.28 -10.34 5.14
C LEU A 25 -0.60 -11.52 4.71
N LEU A 26 -1.66 -11.79 5.46
CA LEU A 26 -2.45 -13.02 5.35
C LEU A 26 -3.79 -12.83 4.61
N GLY A 27 -4.27 -11.59 4.48
CA GLY A 27 -5.65 -11.33 4.09
C GLY A 27 -6.63 -11.93 5.11
N ASP A 28 -7.72 -12.48 4.59
CA ASP A 28 -8.73 -13.26 5.31
C ASP A 28 -8.70 -14.75 4.93
N ASP A 29 -7.58 -15.24 4.38
CA ASP A 29 -7.43 -16.62 3.96
C ASP A 29 -7.48 -17.56 5.19
N PRO A 30 -8.50 -18.42 5.34
CA PRO A 30 -8.66 -19.26 6.51
C PRO A 30 -7.55 -20.30 6.65
N GLU A 31 -6.97 -20.76 5.55
CA GLU A 31 -5.88 -21.72 5.58
C GLU A 31 -4.62 -21.06 6.13
N LEU A 32 -4.26 -19.88 5.61
CA LEU A 32 -3.11 -19.13 6.12
C LEU A 32 -3.32 -18.69 7.57
N LEU A 33 -4.53 -18.24 7.94
CA LEU A 33 -4.84 -17.85 9.32
C LEU A 33 -4.71 -19.01 10.29
N SER A 34 -5.14 -20.23 9.90
CA SER A 34 -5.04 -21.41 10.76
C SER A 34 -3.60 -21.88 11.01
N GLN A 35 -2.69 -21.60 10.08
CA GLN A 35 -1.27 -21.96 10.20
C GLN A 35 -0.45 -20.93 10.98
N ALA A 36 -0.94 -19.70 11.11
CA ALA A 36 -0.24 -18.63 11.80
C ALA A 36 -0.26 -18.83 13.32
N SER A 37 0.81 -18.41 14.01
CA SER A 37 0.76 -18.29 15.47
C SER A 37 -0.23 -17.20 15.91
N GLU A 38 -0.70 -17.23 17.17
CA GLU A 38 -1.62 -16.22 17.74
C GLU A 38 -1.22 -14.79 17.31
N PRO A 39 -2.16 -14.00 16.74
CA PRO A 39 -1.87 -12.64 16.31
C PRO A 39 -1.30 -11.77 17.45
N PRO A 40 -0.43 -10.81 17.14
CA PRO A 40 0.14 -9.94 18.16
C PRO A 40 -0.96 -9.09 18.82
N ARG A 41 -0.86 -8.87 20.14
CA ARG A 41 -1.83 -8.03 20.88
C ARG A 41 -1.54 -6.54 20.80
N SER A 42 -0.34 -6.19 20.35
CA SER A 42 0.09 -4.81 20.19
C SER A 42 1.09 -4.67 19.04
N TYR A 43 1.19 -3.45 18.51
CA TYR A 43 2.12 -3.16 17.43
C TYR A 43 3.59 -3.44 17.79
N GLY A 44 3.98 -3.28 19.07
CA GLY A 44 5.34 -3.61 19.53
C GLY A 44 5.70 -5.10 19.42
N SER A 45 4.70 -5.98 19.52
CA SER A 45 4.86 -7.44 19.37
C SER A 45 4.76 -7.94 17.93
N LEU A 46 4.45 -7.06 16.96
CA LEU A 46 4.31 -7.42 15.55
C LEU A 46 5.62 -7.93 14.95
N GLY A 47 6.76 -7.28 15.26
CA GLY A 47 8.06 -7.68 14.71
C GLY A 47 8.49 -9.11 15.08
N PRO A 48 8.44 -9.50 16.36
CA PRO A 48 8.60 -10.90 16.79
C PRO A 48 7.71 -11.89 16.03
N TRP A 49 6.42 -11.57 15.88
CA TRP A 49 5.46 -12.41 15.18
C TRP A 49 5.80 -12.57 13.68
N VAL A 50 6.12 -11.47 12.98
CA VAL A 50 6.54 -11.52 11.57
C VAL A 50 7.81 -12.35 11.40
N LYS A 51 8.79 -12.18 12.29
CA LYS A 51 10.03 -12.96 12.25
C LYS A 51 9.76 -14.46 12.38
N ALA A 52 8.95 -14.86 13.36
CA ALA A 52 8.63 -16.26 13.62
C ALA A 52 7.84 -16.90 12.47
N ASN A 53 6.89 -16.16 11.88
CA ASN A 53 5.98 -16.71 10.86
C ASN A 53 6.56 -16.66 9.44
N PHE A 54 7.28 -15.60 9.07
CA PHE A 54 7.66 -15.32 7.68
C PHE A 54 9.17 -15.25 7.41
N LEU A 55 10.00 -14.93 8.41
CA LEU A 55 11.44 -14.64 8.19
C LEU A 55 12.38 -15.64 8.88
N SER A 56 11.82 -16.67 9.51
CA SER A 56 12.55 -17.81 10.04
C SER A 56 12.38 -18.98 9.08
N ALA A 57 13.45 -19.69 8.73
CA ALA A 57 13.38 -20.81 7.77
C ALA A 57 12.40 -21.92 8.20
N ASP A 58 12.28 -22.13 9.51
CA ASP A 58 11.33 -23.08 10.12
C ASP A 58 9.92 -22.49 10.32
N GLY A 59 9.71 -21.23 9.93
CA GLY A 59 8.43 -20.54 10.05
C GLY A 59 7.42 -21.02 9.00
N PRO A 60 6.12 -21.09 9.33
CA PRO A 60 5.08 -21.65 8.47
C PRO A 60 4.99 -21.01 7.08
N PHE A 61 5.34 -19.72 6.94
CA PHE A 61 5.17 -18.99 5.69
C PHE A 61 6.48 -18.63 4.98
N PHE A 62 7.63 -19.07 5.51
CA PHE A 62 8.91 -18.74 4.87
C PHE A 62 8.98 -19.29 3.44
N GLY A 63 8.75 -20.59 3.28
CA GLY A 63 8.76 -21.24 1.96
C GLY A 63 7.68 -20.71 1.02
N LEU A 64 6.49 -20.42 1.55
CA LEU A 64 5.39 -19.84 0.77
C LEU A 64 5.76 -18.45 0.23
N ALA A 65 6.27 -17.57 1.08
CA ALA A 65 6.67 -16.23 0.67
C ALA A 65 7.89 -16.25 -0.24
N GLU A 66 8.84 -17.15 0.01
CA GLU A 66 10.03 -17.33 -0.82
C GLU A 66 9.67 -17.68 -2.26
N HIS A 67 8.75 -18.63 -2.45
CA HIS A 67 8.37 -19.12 -3.78
C HIS A 67 7.14 -18.41 -4.36
N ALA A 68 6.61 -17.39 -3.68
CA ALA A 68 5.37 -16.72 -4.07
C ALA A 68 5.34 -16.22 -5.53
N PRO A 69 6.41 -15.59 -6.09
CA PRO A 69 6.40 -15.19 -7.50
C PRO A 69 6.25 -16.39 -8.44
N GLN A 70 7.03 -17.46 -8.21
CA GLN A 70 6.98 -18.69 -9.02
C GLN A 70 5.63 -19.41 -8.88
N ALA A 71 5.08 -19.47 -7.67
CA ALA A 71 3.80 -20.08 -7.39
C ALA A 71 2.63 -19.34 -8.07
N ALA A 72 2.69 -17.99 -8.11
CA ALA A 72 1.66 -17.17 -8.72
C ALA A 72 1.69 -17.16 -10.25
N LEU A 73 2.87 -17.36 -10.86
CA LEU A 73 3.08 -17.11 -12.30
C LEU A 73 3.53 -18.32 -13.11
N GLY A 74 3.98 -19.40 -12.47
CA GLY A 74 4.45 -20.60 -13.16
C GLY A 74 5.55 -20.28 -14.18
N ASP A 75 5.42 -20.83 -15.38
CA ASP A 75 6.40 -20.64 -16.47
C ASP A 75 6.47 -19.20 -16.99
N ALA A 76 5.50 -18.35 -16.66
CA ALA A 76 5.54 -16.93 -17.02
C ALA A 76 6.51 -16.13 -16.15
N PHE A 77 7.01 -16.70 -15.05
CA PHE A 77 8.00 -16.04 -14.21
C PHE A 77 9.40 -16.10 -14.85
N ASP A 78 9.82 -14.98 -15.44
CA ASP A 78 11.14 -14.81 -16.04
C ASP A 78 11.89 -13.59 -15.46
N GLU A 79 13.09 -13.32 -15.98
CA GLU A 79 13.91 -12.18 -15.53
C GLU A 79 13.26 -10.82 -15.82
N ARG A 80 12.46 -10.70 -16.90
CA ARG A 80 11.76 -9.45 -17.25
C ARG A 80 10.67 -9.17 -16.22
N VAL A 81 9.91 -10.21 -15.87
CA VAL A 81 8.91 -10.14 -14.81
C VAL A 81 9.55 -9.82 -13.46
N ASP A 82 10.65 -10.49 -13.09
CA ASP A 82 11.37 -10.20 -11.84
C ASP A 82 11.78 -8.73 -11.74
N ARG A 83 12.31 -8.14 -12.83
CA ARG A 83 12.65 -6.71 -12.88
C ARG A 83 11.42 -5.81 -12.69
N LEU A 84 10.28 -6.12 -13.31
CA LEU A 84 9.05 -5.32 -13.15
C LEU A 84 8.52 -5.36 -11.71
N LEU A 85 8.47 -6.55 -11.10
CA LEU A 85 7.96 -6.70 -9.73
C LEU A 85 8.85 -5.97 -8.71
N ARG A 86 10.18 -5.96 -8.90
CA ARG A 86 11.12 -5.13 -8.13
C ARG A 86 10.86 -3.62 -8.27
N LEU A 87 10.40 -3.16 -9.43
CA LEU A 87 10.07 -1.74 -9.63
C LEU A 87 8.73 -1.38 -8.98
N LEU A 88 7.76 -2.28 -9.06
CA LEU A 88 6.38 -2.08 -8.60
C LEU A 88 6.23 -2.20 -7.08
N VAL A 89 7.04 -3.01 -6.40
CA VAL A 89 7.02 -3.10 -4.93
C VAL A 89 7.33 -1.76 -4.26
N ILE A 90 8.10 -0.89 -4.94
CA ILE A 90 8.53 0.40 -4.38
C ILE A 90 7.41 1.44 -4.42
N ARG A 91 6.67 1.49 -5.53
CA ARG A 91 5.52 2.39 -5.74
C ARG A 91 4.75 1.97 -7.01
N PRO A 92 3.46 2.34 -7.10
CA PRO A 92 2.73 2.31 -8.36
C PRO A 92 3.40 3.15 -9.45
N ARG A 93 3.33 2.70 -10.71
CA ARG A 93 4.01 3.31 -11.85
C ARG A 93 3.12 3.33 -13.09
N MET A 94 3.25 4.37 -13.90
CA MET A 94 2.67 4.39 -15.24
C MET A 94 3.48 3.49 -16.17
N GLU A 95 2.91 3.09 -17.30
CA GLU A 95 3.59 2.25 -18.28
C GLU A 95 4.89 2.87 -18.80
N ALA A 96 4.89 4.18 -19.10
CA ALA A 96 6.09 4.89 -19.54
C ALA A 96 7.24 4.81 -18.52
N ASP A 97 6.93 4.88 -17.22
CA ASP A 97 7.92 4.69 -16.13
C ASP A 97 8.48 3.25 -16.13
N LEU A 98 7.62 2.26 -16.38
CA LEU A 98 8.02 0.85 -16.43
C LEU A 98 8.91 0.57 -17.64
N LYS A 99 8.56 1.08 -18.82
CA LYS A 99 9.38 1.00 -20.04
C LYS A 99 10.78 1.55 -19.79
N ALA A 100 10.86 2.80 -19.34
CA ALA A 100 12.12 3.50 -19.13
C ALA A 100 13.05 2.82 -18.11
N LEU A 101 12.49 2.21 -17.05
CA LEU A 101 13.27 1.63 -15.96
C LEU A 101 13.56 0.13 -16.13
N SER A 102 12.66 -0.62 -16.77
CA SER A 102 12.82 -2.06 -16.96
C SER A 102 13.66 -2.43 -18.19
N ARG A 103 13.76 -1.50 -19.16
CA ARG A 103 14.37 -1.72 -20.48
C ARG A 103 13.73 -2.89 -21.24
N ILE A 104 12.45 -3.14 -21.01
CA ILE A 104 11.63 -4.07 -21.77
C ILE A 104 11.15 -3.34 -23.02
N GLU A 105 11.19 -4.01 -24.17
CA GLU A 105 10.70 -3.48 -25.43
C GLU A 105 9.18 -3.25 -25.38
N ASP A 106 8.71 -2.25 -26.12
CA ASP A 106 7.30 -1.85 -26.10
C ASP A 106 6.36 -3.00 -26.47
N ALA A 107 6.74 -3.83 -27.44
CA ALA A 107 5.97 -4.98 -27.89
C ALA A 107 5.84 -6.09 -26.83
N ASP A 108 6.71 -6.12 -25.82
CA ASP A 108 6.76 -7.15 -24.78
C ASP A 108 6.07 -6.71 -23.49
N LEU A 109 6.01 -5.41 -23.19
CA LEU A 109 5.55 -4.94 -21.88
C LEU A 109 4.05 -5.19 -21.65
N GLU A 110 3.21 -4.86 -22.62
CA GLU A 110 1.75 -5.01 -22.50
C GLU A 110 1.36 -6.50 -22.32
N PRO A 111 1.87 -7.47 -23.12
CA PRO A 111 1.63 -8.89 -22.86
C PRO A 111 2.02 -9.32 -21.44
N ILE A 112 3.15 -8.84 -20.92
CA ILE A 112 3.59 -9.17 -19.55
C ILE A 112 2.60 -8.60 -18.52
N LEU A 113 2.18 -7.35 -18.66
CA LEU A 113 1.24 -6.71 -17.74
C LEU A 113 -0.13 -7.40 -17.75
N THR A 114 -0.58 -7.88 -18.92
CA THR A 114 -1.80 -8.69 -19.05
C THR A 114 -1.69 -9.97 -18.23
N VAL A 115 -0.63 -10.77 -18.42
CA VAL A 115 -0.40 -12.01 -17.66
C VAL A 115 -0.32 -11.76 -16.16
N LEU A 116 0.38 -10.69 -15.74
CA LEU A 116 0.47 -10.31 -14.33
C LEU A 116 -0.90 -9.91 -13.74
N THR A 117 -1.78 -9.33 -14.56
CA THR A 117 -3.13 -8.92 -14.14
C THR A 117 -4.05 -10.12 -14.02
N GLU A 118 -4.02 -11.01 -15.00
CA GLU A 118 -4.79 -12.26 -14.99
C GLU A 118 -4.41 -13.16 -13.80
N ALA A 119 -3.14 -13.17 -13.42
CA ALA A 119 -2.65 -13.86 -12.22
C ALA A 119 -2.97 -13.12 -10.90
N GLY A 120 -3.62 -11.95 -10.94
CA GLY A 120 -3.90 -11.13 -9.76
C GLY A 120 -2.63 -10.56 -9.08
N VAL A 121 -1.48 -10.61 -9.75
CA VAL A 121 -0.21 -10.12 -9.21
C VAL A 121 -0.16 -8.61 -9.25
N VAL A 122 -0.62 -8.00 -10.33
CA VAL A 122 -0.72 -6.55 -10.49
C VAL A 122 -2.14 -6.12 -10.83
N ARG A 123 -2.43 -4.84 -10.66
CA ARG A 123 -3.66 -4.21 -11.14
C ARG A 123 -3.39 -2.83 -11.71
N ALA A 124 -4.19 -2.44 -12.69
CA ALA A 124 -4.23 -1.08 -13.22
C ALA A 124 -5.23 -0.24 -12.40
N ASP A 125 -4.72 0.83 -11.78
CA ASP A 125 -5.53 1.87 -11.14
C ASP A 125 -5.74 3.02 -12.15
N VAL A 126 -6.98 3.41 -12.41
CA VAL A 126 -7.29 4.58 -13.27
C VAL A 126 -6.64 5.84 -12.69
N ASN A 127 -6.05 6.64 -13.57
CA ASN A 127 -5.59 8.00 -13.28
C ASN A 127 -6.62 8.99 -13.86
N PRO A 128 -7.50 9.62 -13.07
CA PRO A 128 -8.55 10.49 -13.61
C PRO A 128 -8.04 11.69 -14.39
N LEU A 129 -6.79 12.09 -14.17
CA LEU A 129 -6.16 13.20 -14.86
C LEU A 129 -5.55 12.79 -16.21
N GLU A 130 -5.28 11.50 -16.40
CA GLU A 130 -4.79 10.90 -17.66
C GLU A 130 -5.43 9.50 -17.79
N PRO A 131 -6.72 9.38 -18.17
CA PRO A 131 -7.46 8.12 -18.14
C PRO A 131 -6.83 6.99 -18.95
N ASP A 132 -6.14 7.33 -20.05
CA ASP A 132 -5.43 6.40 -20.93
C ASP A 132 -4.07 5.93 -20.36
N ALA A 133 -3.65 6.44 -19.21
CA ALA A 133 -2.36 6.16 -18.58
C ALA A 133 -2.54 5.69 -17.11
N PRO A 134 -2.96 4.43 -16.89
CA PRO A 134 -3.21 3.90 -15.54
C PRO A 134 -1.91 3.72 -14.74
N PHE A 135 -2.06 3.65 -13.41
CA PHE A 135 -0.99 3.23 -12.51
C PHE A 135 -1.04 1.72 -12.28
N TRP A 136 0.02 1.04 -12.70
CA TRP A 136 0.26 -0.36 -12.37
C TRP A 136 0.72 -0.48 -10.92
N THR A 137 0.05 -1.35 -10.16
CA THR A 137 0.29 -1.57 -8.73
C THR A 137 0.46 -3.06 -8.44
N LEU A 138 1.51 -3.44 -7.70
CA LEU A 138 1.68 -4.79 -7.19
C LEU A 138 0.63 -5.09 -6.12
N ASP A 139 -0.28 -6.03 -6.37
CA ASP A 139 -1.45 -6.29 -5.54
C ASP A 139 -1.34 -7.56 -4.68
N HIS A 140 -0.66 -8.59 -5.18
CA HIS A 140 -0.52 -9.88 -4.50
C HIS A 140 0.36 -9.82 -3.24
N ARG A 141 -0.18 -10.27 -2.09
CA ARG A 141 0.43 -10.10 -0.75
C ARG A 141 1.77 -10.79 -0.58
N LEU A 142 1.82 -12.09 -0.84
CA LEU A 142 3.06 -12.88 -0.65
C LEU A 142 4.14 -12.48 -1.66
N VAL A 143 3.79 -12.25 -2.93
CA VAL A 143 4.71 -11.67 -3.93
C VAL A 143 5.25 -10.31 -3.46
N ARG A 144 4.40 -9.42 -2.95
CA ARG A 144 4.83 -8.14 -2.37
C ARG A 144 5.75 -8.34 -1.17
N PHE A 145 5.45 -9.27 -0.26
CA PHE A 145 6.31 -9.57 0.87
C PHE A 145 7.68 -10.10 0.43
N HIS A 146 7.71 -11.00 -0.55
CA HIS A 146 8.93 -11.52 -1.17
C HIS A 146 9.86 -10.38 -1.59
N TYR A 147 9.38 -9.49 -2.46
CA TYR A 147 10.17 -8.38 -2.99
C TYR A 147 10.47 -7.29 -1.97
N ALA A 148 9.59 -7.07 -0.99
CA ALA A 148 9.78 -6.06 0.04
C ALA A 148 10.85 -6.47 1.06
N MET A 149 10.84 -7.74 1.48
CA MET A 149 11.53 -8.21 2.67
C MET A 149 12.58 -9.29 2.40
N MET A 150 12.33 -10.22 1.48
CA MET A 150 13.14 -11.41 1.33
C MET A 150 14.24 -11.24 0.29
N THR A 151 13.92 -10.77 -0.91
CA THR A 151 14.79 -10.92 -2.09
C THR A 151 16.22 -10.38 -1.91
N GLU A 152 16.41 -9.22 -1.26
CA GLU A 152 17.73 -8.61 -1.07
C GLU A 152 18.63 -9.41 -0.10
N HIS A 153 18.03 -10.17 0.80
CA HIS A 153 18.73 -10.84 1.91
C HIS A 153 18.30 -12.30 2.08
N LEU A 154 17.78 -12.94 1.03
CA LEU A 154 17.14 -14.26 1.10
C LEU A 154 18.05 -15.30 1.76
N GLU A 155 19.30 -15.41 1.32
CA GLU A 155 20.28 -16.33 1.91
C GLU A 155 20.58 -16.05 3.38
N ARG A 156 20.48 -14.80 3.81
CA ARG A 156 20.69 -14.43 5.23
C ARG A 156 19.47 -14.81 6.07
N TRP A 157 18.26 -14.67 5.51
CA TRP A 157 17.05 -15.13 6.17
C TRP A 157 17.01 -16.66 6.30
N ARG A 158 17.35 -17.40 5.22
CA ARG A 158 17.45 -18.87 5.23
C ARG A 158 18.39 -19.37 6.34
N ARG A 159 19.51 -18.69 6.57
CA ARG A 159 20.49 -19.07 7.60
C ARG A 159 20.08 -18.71 9.03
N GLY A 160 19.17 -17.75 9.24
CA GLY A 160 18.63 -17.39 10.55
C GLY A 160 19.57 -16.71 11.57
N TYR A 161 20.90 -16.74 11.40
CA TYR A 161 21.86 -16.30 12.43
C TYR A 161 21.78 -14.81 12.82
N ILE A 162 21.21 -13.96 11.98
CA ILE A 162 21.16 -12.51 12.19
C ILE A 162 19.74 -11.94 12.01
N THR A 163 18.70 -12.77 12.14
CA THR A 163 17.30 -12.37 11.87
C THR A 163 16.89 -11.11 12.64
N ASP A 164 17.25 -10.98 13.92
CA ASP A 164 16.96 -9.78 14.71
C ASP A 164 17.66 -8.53 14.19
N LYS A 165 18.95 -8.65 13.85
CA LYS A 165 19.72 -7.53 13.30
C LYS A 165 19.15 -7.12 11.95
N LEU A 166 18.84 -8.08 11.10
CA LEU A 166 18.31 -7.85 9.77
C LEU A 166 16.92 -7.23 9.83
N TRP A 167 16.06 -7.69 10.73
CA TRP A 167 14.75 -7.08 10.99
C TRP A 167 14.88 -5.62 11.44
N ARG A 168 15.80 -5.29 12.35
CA ARG A 168 16.02 -3.88 12.75
C ARG A 168 16.37 -2.99 11.55
N MET A 169 17.15 -3.52 10.60
CA MET A 169 17.53 -2.79 9.39
C MET A 169 16.39 -2.68 8.37
N THR A 170 15.52 -3.69 8.29
CA THR A 170 14.49 -3.80 7.23
C THR A 170 13.06 -3.51 7.70
N SER A 171 12.79 -3.36 9.00
CA SER A 171 11.45 -3.11 9.55
C SER A 171 10.77 -1.86 8.97
N ALA A 172 11.54 -0.82 8.63
CA ALA A 172 11.03 0.34 7.91
C ALA A 172 10.50 -0.01 6.50
N ARG A 173 11.13 -0.99 5.82
CA ARG A 173 10.66 -1.53 4.53
C ARG A 173 9.36 -2.30 4.70
N PHE A 174 9.25 -3.12 5.75
CA PHE A 174 8.00 -3.83 6.07
C PHE A 174 6.83 -2.85 6.18
N ASN A 175 6.97 -1.81 6.99
CA ASN A 175 5.94 -0.78 7.11
C ASN A 175 5.63 -0.07 5.80
N ARG A 176 6.67 0.27 5.03
CA ARG A 176 6.53 1.06 3.81
C ARG A 176 5.94 0.29 2.63
N TYR A 177 6.33 -0.97 2.47
CA TYR A 177 6.08 -1.76 1.26
C TYR A 177 5.13 -2.93 1.49
N VAL A 178 4.89 -3.36 2.73
CA VAL A 178 3.93 -4.45 3.03
C VAL A 178 2.64 -3.86 3.62
N CYS A 179 2.73 -3.16 4.76
CA CYS A 179 1.53 -2.67 5.47
C CYS A 179 0.89 -1.44 4.82
N ARG A 180 1.69 -0.48 4.35
CA ARG A 180 1.17 0.79 3.80
C ARG A 180 0.24 0.58 2.60
N PRO A 181 0.52 -0.31 1.62
CA PRO A 181 -0.45 -0.60 0.55
C PRO A 181 -1.83 -0.98 1.08
N GLU A 182 -1.88 -1.83 2.11
CA GLU A 182 -3.14 -2.24 2.73
C GLU A 182 -3.87 -1.09 3.41
N PHE A 183 -3.14 -0.34 4.23
CA PHE A 183 -3.65 0.86 4.87
C PHE A 183 -4.15 1.88 3.84
N THR A 184 -3.53 1.95 2.65
CA THR A 184 -3.95 2.84 1.56
C THR A 184 -5.23 2.35 0.88
N LYS A 185 -5.43 1.04 0.73
CA LYS A 185 -6.69 0.48 0.21
C LYS A 185 -7.86 0.79 1.15
N LEU A 186 -7.68 0.53 2.45
CA LEU A 186 -8.67 0.89 3.48
C LEU A 186 -8.94 2.39 3.52
N ALA A 187 -7.90 3.22 3.32
CA ALA A 187 -8.06 4.67 3.27
C ALA A 187 -8.94 5.14 2.09
N ARG A 188 -8.80 4.50 0.92
CA ARG A 188 -9.63 4.76 -0.26
C ARG A 188 -11.06 4.27 -0.06
N GLU A 189 -11.22 3.05 0.43
CA GLU A 189 -12.53 2.49 0.77
C GLU A 189 -13.29 3.34 1.80
N TRP A 190 -12.60 3.80 2.86
CA TRP A 190 -13.17 4.71 3.85
C TRP A 190 -13.58 6.06 3.22
N ALA A 191 -12.73 6.62 2.35
CA ALA A 191 -13.04 7.88 1.66
C ALA A 191 -14.21 7.74 0.67
N LEU A 192 -14.43 6.53 0.13
CA LEU A 192 -15.60 6.21 -0.71
C LEU A 192 -16.90 6.14 0.11
N GLY A 193 -16.81 6.00 1.44
CA GLY A 193 -17.94 6.10 2.35
C GLY A 193 -18.49 7.52 2.51
N ASP A 194 -17.80 8.55 1.97
CA ASP A 194 -18.33 9.90 1.88
C ASP A 194 -19.54 9.93 0.94
N PRO A 195 -20.72 10.41 1.37
CA PRO A 195 -21.93 10.37 0.53
C PRO A 195 -21.81 11.14 -0.79
N ALA A 196 -20.86 12.08 -0.89
CA ALA A 196 -20.60 12.82 -2.12
C ALA A 196 -19.63 12.10 -3.07
N ALA A 197 -18.96 11.03 -2.62
CA ALA A 197 -17.98 10.29 -3.38
C ALA A 197 -18.60 9.09 -4.12
N ALA A 198 -18.29 8.97 -5.40
CA ALA A 198 -18.63 7.84 -6.26
C ALA A 198 -17.39 7.01 -6.64
N GLU A 199 -16.21 7.63 -6.65
CA GLU A 199 -14.95 6.96 -6.97
C GLU A 199 -13.82 7.44 -6.04
N THR A 200 -12.87 6.56 -5.73
CA THR A 200 -11.63 6.94 -5.07
C THR A 200 -10.40 6.35 -5.74
N THR A 201 -9.36 7.15 -5.94
CA THR A 201 -8.12 6.71 -6.59
C THR A 201 -6.90 7.52 -6.14
N ARG A 202 -5.73 7.18 -6.67
CA ARG A 202 -4.50 7.97 -6.58
C ARG A 202 -4.52 9.04 -7.67
N ILE A 203 -3.95 10.20 -7.36
CA ILE A 203 -3.69 11.23 -8.37
C ILE A 203 -2.22 11.62 -8.40
N VAL A 204 -1.78 12.04 -9.58
CA VAL A 204 -0.48 12.68 -9.80
C VAL A 204 -0.71 14.01 -10.48
N VAL A 205 -0.29 15.09 -9.82
CA VAL A 205 -0.53 16.47 -10.28
C VAL A 205 0.80 17.10 -10.64
N PRO A 206 0.97 17.60 -11.88
CA PRO A 206 2.13 18.40 -12.26
C PRO A 206 2.23 19.69 -11.42
N ASP A 207 3.41 19.95 -10.88
CA ASP A 207 3.73 21.18 -10.15
C ASP A 207 4.75 21.99 -10.95
N PRO A 208 4.28 22.89 -11.85
CA PRO A 208 5.15 23.60 -12.78
C PRO A 208 6.12 24.53 -12.05
N ARG A 209 5.71 25.08 -10.89
CA ARG A 209 6.53 25.97 -10.06
C ARG A 209 7.81 25.28 -9.59
N PHE A 210 7.69 24.02 -9.18
CA PHE A 210 8.83 23.24 -8.68
C PHE A 210 9.32 22.16 -9.65
N ARG A 211 8.79 22.14 -10.89
CA ARG A 211 9.14 21.18 -11.95
C ARG A 211 9.15 19.73 -11.47
N GLN A 212 8.11 19.33 -10.75
CA GLN A 212 8.00 17.98 -10.22
C GLN A 212 6.56 17.49 -10.22
N LEU A 213 6.39 16.17 -10.08
CA LEU A 213 5.09 15.54 -9.93
C LEU A 213 4.71 15.43 -8.45
N ARG A 214 3.47 15.79 -8.11
CA ARG A 214 2.91 15.67 -6.76
C ARG A 214 1.95 14.50 -6.69
N THR A 215 2.20 13.58 -5.77
CA THR A 215 1.33 12.43 -5.56
C THR A 215 0.52 12.61 -4.29
N LEU A 216 -0.78 12.36 -4.40
CA LEU A 216 -1.69 12.08 -3.28
C LEU A 216 -2.26 10.67 -3.42
N GLU A 217 -2.33 9.96 -2.29
CA GLU A 217 -2.71 8.54 -2.27
C GLU A 217 -4.24 8.33 -2.36
N VAL A 218 -5.00 9.35 -1.97
CA VAL A 218 -6.47 9.38 -2.01
C VAL A 218 -6.91 10.67 -2.69
N ALA A 219 -7.77 10.53 -3.69
CA ALA A 219 -8.62 11.56 -4.23
C ALA A 219 -10.01 10.94 -4.41
N ALA A 220 -11.03 11.59 -3.87
CA ALA A 220 -12.42 11.15 -4.00
C ALA A 220 -13.14 12.06 -4.99
N TRP A 221 -13.95 11.48 -5.86
CA TRP A 221 -14.66 12.18 -6.93
C TRP A 221 -16.15 11.88 -6.87
N SER A 222 -16.98 12.86 -7.21
CA SER A 222 -18.44 12.69 -7.31
C SER A 222 -18.83 11.98 -8.61
N GLU A 223 -20.08 11.56 -8.73
CA GLU A 223 -20.63 10.99 -9.99
C GLU A 223 -20.48 11.96 -11.19
N LYS A 224 -20.39 13.26 -10.93
CA LYS A 224 -20.21 14.30 -11.94
C LYS A 224 -18.75 14.55 -12.30
N GLY A 225 -17.81 13.81 -11.70
CA GLY A 225 -16.37 14.01 -11.89
C GLY A 225 -15.81 15.23 -11.14
N GLU A 226 -16.51 15.73 -10.12
CA GLU A 226 -16.03 16.84 -9.29
C GLU A 226 -15.18 16.30 -8.14
N LEU A 227 -14.07 16.97 -7.82
CA LEU A 227 -13.22 16.57 -6.71
C LEU A 227 -13.92 16.84 -5.37
N VAL A 228 -14.04 15.82 -4.52
CA VAL A 228 -14.73 15.86 -3.22
C VAL A 228 -13.74 15.92 -2.06
N ALA A 229 -12.68 15.12 -2.14
CA ALA A 229 -11.65 15.07 -1.11
C ALA A 229 -10.26 14.74 -1.68
N LEU A 230 -9.23 15.16 -0.94
CA LEU A 230 -7.83 14.85 -1.18
C LEU A 230 -7.20 14.28 0.09
N GLY A 231 -6.33 13.29 -0.02
CA GLY A 231 -5.70 12.65 1.14
C GLY A 231 -4.25 12.25 0.95
N THR A 232 -3.47 12.40 2.02
CA THR A 232 -2.13 11.81 2.14
C THR A 232 -2.17 10.67 3.14
N VAL A 233 -1.54 9.55 2.80
CA VAL A 233 -1.49 8.34 3.63
C VAL A 233 -0.09 8.10 4.20
N ARG A 234 0.02 7.93 5.52
CA ARG A 234 1.25 7.54 6.23
C ARG A 234 1.02 6.35 7.15
N TRP A 235 1.95 5.40 7.13
CA TRP A 235 1.92 4.20 7.97
C TRP A 235 3.25 4.01 8.69
N GLY A 236 3.21 3.60 9.95
CA GLY A 236 4.38 3.31 10.78
C GLY A 236 5.25 4.54 11.12
N ILE A 237 4.83 5.75 10.73
CA ILE A 237 5.52 7.01 11.01
C ILE A 237 4.51 8.13 11.31
N THR A 238 4.94 9.11 12.12
CA THR A 238 4.18 10.33 12.36
C THR A 238 4.10 11.16 11.08
N MET A 239 2.89 11.49 10.65
CA MET A 239 2.67 12.49 9.59
C MET A 239 3.09 13.86 10.10
N ARG A 240 3.86 14.60 9.30
CA ARG A 240 4.37 15.92 9.67
C ARG A 240 3.64 17.03 8.91
N GLU A 241 3.69 18.24 9.45
CA GLU A 241 3.05 19.42 8.84
C GLU A 241 3.38 19.61 7.35
N LYS A 242 4.63 19.33 6.94
CA LYS A 242 5.04 19.41 5.52
C LYS A 242 4.16 18.58 4.57
N GLN A 243 3.58 17.47 5.04
CA GLN A 243 2.65 16.68 4.24
C GLN A 243 1.29 17.38 4.08
N LEU A 244 0.80 18.04 5.13
CA LEU A 244 -0.41 18.87 5.06
C LEU A 244 -0.19 20.09 4.15
N GLN A 245 0.95 20.78 4.29
CA GLN A 245 1.32 21.89 3.41
C GLN A 245 1.40 21.46 1.93
N ARG A 246 1.97 20.27 1.66
CA ARG A 246 1.97 19.69 0.31
C ARG A 246 0.55 19.43 -0.22
N MET A 247 -0.35 18.92 0.62
CA MET A 247 -1.74 18.66 0.24
C MET A 247 -2.50 19.96 -0.04
N ARG A 248 -2.34 20.99 0.81
CA ARG A 248 -2.85 22.35 0.58
C ARG A 248 -2.33 22.95 -0.73
N HIS A 249 -1.05 22.70 -1.05
CA HIS A 249 -0.45 23.14 -2.31
C HIS A 249 -1.10 22.45 -3.51
N VAL A 250 -1.27 21.12 -3.46
CA VAL A 250 -1.98 20.38 -4.53
C VAL A 250 -3.42 20.86 -4.67
N ARG A 251 -4.12 21.12 -3.56
CA ARG A 251 -5.49 21.67 -3.58
C ARG A 251 -5.56 22.99 -4.36
N ARG A 252 -4.58 23.88 -4.19
CA ARG A 252 -4.48 25.13 -4.98
C ARG A 252 -4.12 24.90 -6.44
N LEU A 253 -3.24 23.93 -6.74
CA LEU A 253 -2.91 23.58 -8.13
C LEU A 253 -4.13 23.07 -8.92
N LEU A 254 -5.09 22.46 -8.23
CA LEU A 254 -6.33 21.93 -8.80
C LEU A 254 -7.51 22.91 -8.72
N ASP A 255 -7.30 24.15 -8.26
CA ASP A 255 -8.36 25.14 -8.02
C ASP A 255 -9.54 24.62 -7.17
N ALA A 256 -9.21 23.85 -6.14
CA ALA A 256 -10.16 23.02 -5.40
C ALA A 256 -10.30 23.44 -3.92
N GLU A 257 -10.41 24.74 -3.62
CA GLU A 257 -10.26 25.25 -2.24
C GLU A 257 -11.28 24.71 -1.22
N SER A 258 -12.48 24.37 -1.67
CA SER A 258 -13.56 23.80 -0.84
C SER A 258 -13.41 22.30 -0.56
N VAL A 259 -12.44 21.63 -1.19
CA VAL A 259 -12.26 20.18 -1.09
C VAL A 259 -11.71 19.77 0.27
N ARG A 260 -12.32 18.71 0.82
CA ARG A 260 -11.92 18.13 2.11
C ARG A 260 -10.50 17.57 2.03
N MET A 261 -9.78 17.66 3.14
CA MET A 261 -8.38 17.24 3.26
C MET A 261 -8.26 16.14 4.30
N TYR A 262 -7.77 14.97 3.90
CA TYR A 262 -7.64 13.79 4.75
C TYR A 262 -6.17 13.53 5.11
N CYS A 263 -5.82 13.81 6.36
CA CYS A 263 -4.57 13.39 6.97
C CYS A 263 -4.75 11.97 7.53
N ILE A 264 -4.45 10.96 6.72
CA ILE A 264 -4.68 9.55 7.06
C ILE A 264 -3.39 8.92 7.60
N ALA A 265 -3.32 8.77 8.92
CA ALA A 265 -2.15 8.21 9.61
C ALA A 265 -2.48 7.70 11.01
N PRO A 266 -1.75 6.70 11.54
CA PRO A 266 -1.83 6.34 12.95
C PRO A 266 -1.53 7.51 13.90
N ARG A 267 -0.60 8.39 13.50
CA ARG A 267 -0.06 9.45 14.33
C ARG A 267 0.19 10.70 13.46
N VAL A 268 -0.16 11.86 13.97
CA VAL A 268 0.11 13.18 13.37
C VAL A 268 0.92 14.04 14.36
N ASP A 269 1.67 15.02 13.87
CA ASP A 269 2.40 15.94 14.74
C ASP A 269 1.48 17.02 15.36
N PRO A 270 1.95 17.75 16.39
CA PRO A 270 1.13 18.76 17.06
C PRO A 270 0.61 19.87 16.14
N ALA A 271 1.36 20.24 15.10
CA ALA A 271 0.93 21.26 14.14
C ALA A 271 -0.30 20.79 13.35
N ILE A 272 -0.28 19.56 12.83
CA ILE A 272 -1.48 18.98 12.20
C ILE A 272 -2.61 18.82 13.21
N ALA A 273 -2.32 18.45 14.47
CA ALA A 273 -3.33 18.23 15.50
C ALA A 273 -4.05 19.51 15.96
N ALA A 274 -3.35 20.65 15.95
CA ALA A 274 -3.87 21.94 16.38
C ALA A 274 -4.57 22.75 15.26
N ASP A 275 -4.51 22.27 14.01
CA ASP A 275 -5.06 22.99 12.85
C ASP A 275 -6.59 22.93 12.78
N GLU A 276 -7.30 24.02 13.07
CA GLU A 276 -8.76 24.03 13.18
C GLU A 276 -9.51 24.22 11.86
N ALA A 277 -8.84 24.04 10.72
CA ALA A 277 -9.49 24.15 9.41
C ALA A 277 -10.68 23.17 9.31
N PRO A 278 -11.91 23.64 9.05
CA PRO A 278 -13.12 22.80 9.10
C PRO A 278 -13.13 21.69 8.04
N GLU A 279 -12.38 21.86 6.96
CA GLU A 279 -12.25 20.89 5.90
C GLU A 279 -11.12 19.87 6.12
N LEU A 280 -10.37 19.96 7.23
CA LEU A 280 -9.27 19.07 7.57
C LEU A 280 -9.72 17.94 8.51
N PHE A 281 -9.59 16.70 8.06
CA PHE A 281 -9.91 15.51 8.82
C PHE A 281 -8.63 14.71 9.13
N ARG A 282 -8.52 14.26 10.38
CA ARG A 282 -7.44 13.38 10.85
C ARG A 282 -8.01 11.98 11.01
N VAL A 283 -7.54 11.06 10.17
CA VAL A 283 -8.11 9.73 10.07
C VAL A 283 -7.06 8.71 10.48
N GLY A 284 -7.34 7.99 11.57
CA GLY A 284 -6.47 6.93 12.10
C GLY A 284 -6.97 5.53 11.76
N PRO A 285 -6.17 4.48 12.01
CA PRO A 285 -6.55 3.07 11.82
C PRO A 285 -7.92 2.73 12.42
N ALA A 286 -8.19 3.17 13.65
CA ALA A 286 -9.48 2.94 14.30
C ALA A 286 -10.66 3.61 13.55
N HIS A 287 -10.44 4.73 12.86
CA HIS A 287 -11.48 5.38 12.05
C HIS A 287 -11.76 4.60 10.77
N LEU A 288 -10.72 4.04 10.13
CA LEU A 288 -10.87 3.23 8.92
C LEU A 288 -11.65 1.93 9.17
N LEU A 289 -11.55 1.37 10.38
CA LEU A 289 -12.23 0.14 10.76
C LEU A 289 -13.61 0.36 11.40
N ARG A 290 -14.06 1.60 11.58
CA ARG A 290 -15.41 1.90 12.07
C ARG A 290 -16.43 1.82 10.94
N ALA A 291 -17.69 1.56 11.30
CA ALA A 291 -18.81 1.80 10.40
C ALA A 291 -18.83 3.29 10.03
N VAL A 292 -18.90 3.58 8.72
CA VAL A 292 -19.17 4.92 8.17
C VAL A 292 -20.67 5.07 8.04
#